data_AF-A0AAV4MBP7-F1
#
_entry.id   AF-A0AAV4MBP7-F1
#
_cell.length_a   1.000
_cell.length_b   1.000
_cell.length_c   1.000
_cell.angle_alpha   90.00
_cell.angle_beta   90.00
_cell.angle_gamma   90.00
#
_symmetry.space_group_name_H-M   'P 1'
#
loop_
_entity.id
_entity.type
_entity.pdbx_description
1 polymer ?
#
loop_
_entity_poly.entity_id
_entity_poly.type
_entity_poly.pdbx_seq_one_letter_code
_entity_poly.pdbx_strand_id
1 'polypeptide(L)'
;MELRTETETFRVHTAILSARSEVFETMFTTEMKETLNRHVYIPDVDNDTLRRMILYLYTDHLEGLEWESASLLYAVADKYSIHSLKKKCSEFLRNAFSFSNACNILKLANSHGDEDLKQDVQNYILANDEDVINTSEWEHFMYTNPKIAAETMHKLYKKSK
;
A
#
# COMPACT_ATOMS: atom_id res chain seq x y z
N MET A 1 12.35 21.71 5.99
CA MET A 1 11.88 21.16 4.72
C MET A 1 10.37 21.09 4.79
N GLU A 2 9.68 21.26 3.67
CA GLU A 2 8.22 21.21 3.61
C GLU A 2 7.78 20.13 2.63
N LEU A 3 6.87 19.24 3.04
CA LEU A 3 6.13 18.39 2.12
C LEU A 3 4.80 19.08 1.82
N ARG A 4 4.43 19.22 0.55
CA ARG A 4 3.24 19.94 0.13
C ARG A 4 2.34 19.02 -0.68
N THR A 5 1.08 18.92 -0.27
CA THR A 5 0.01 18.36 -1.10
C THR A 5 -0.63 19.51 -1.90
N GLU A 6 -1.68 19.22 -2.65
CA GLU A 6 -2.46 20.25 -3.36
C GLU A 6 -3.06 21.30 -2.41
N THR A 7 -3.39 20.90 -1.18
CA THR A 7 -4.17 21.74 -0.25
C THR A 7 -3.47 22.03 1.08
N GLU A 8 -2.43 21.27 1.46
CA GLU A 8 -1.77 21.40 2.76
C GLU A 8 -0.24 21.40 2.67
N THR A 9 0.40 21.95 3.71
CA THR A 9 1.86 21.98 3.85
C THR A 9 2.27 21.43 5.21
N PHE A 10 3.20 20.48 5.19
CA PHE A 10 3.72 19.78 6.36
C PHE A 10 5.19 20.13 6.57
N ARG A 11 5.51 20.73 7.71
CA ARG A 11 6.90 21.01 8.08
C ARG A 11 7.56 19.76 8.67
N VAL A 12 8.71 19.41 8.13
CA VAL A 12 9.44 18.18 8.50
C VAL A 12 10.94 18.42 8.67
N HIS A 13 11.54 17.58 9.51
CA HIS A 13 12.98 17.45 9.68
C HIS A 13 13.52 16.43 8.68
N THR A 14 14.41 16.87 7.79
CA THR A 14 15.02 16.01 6.77
C THR A 14 15.76 14.84 7.40
N ALA A 15 16.49 15.08 8.49
CA ALA A 15 17.25 14.03 9.20
C ALA A 15 16.38 12.83 9.63
N ILE A 16 15.15 13.08 10.10
CA ILE A 16 14.23 12.01 10.53
C ILE A 16 13.70 11.24 9.32
N LEU A 17 13.28 11.94 8.27
CA LEU A 17 12.75 11.31 7.06
C LEU A 17 13.83 10.50 6.33
N SER A 18 15.02 11.07 6.13
CA SER A 18 16.14 10.39 5.47
C SER A 18 16.60 9.14 6.22
N ALA A 19 16.66 9.19 7.56
CA ALA A 19 17.06 8.03 8.35
C ALA A 19 16.08 6.84 8.25
N ARG A 20 14.89 7.05 7.69
CA ARG A 20 13.77 6.09 7.71
C ARG A 20 13.16 5.81 6.34
N SER A 21 13.70 6.44 5.29
CA SER A 21 13.23 6.33 3.92
C SER A 21 14.40 6.60 2.98
N GLU A 22 14.82 5.57 2.24
CA GLU A 22 15.89 5.67 1.25
C GLU A 22 15.55 6.69 0.14
N VAL A 23 14.28 6.81 -0.20
CA VAL A 23 13.78 7.79 -1.17
C VAL A 23 13.97 9.21 -0.65
N PHE A 24 13.59 9.49 0.60
CA PHE A 24 13.82 10.82 1.19
C PHE A 24 15.31 11.09 1.43
N GLU A 25 16.11 10.08 1.79
CA GLU A 25 17.56 10.23 1.88
C GLU A 25 18.15 10.66 0.54
N THR A 26 17.83 9.94 -0.53
CA THR A 26 18.31 10.25 -1.89
C THR A 26 17.83 11.63 -2.33
N MET A 27 16.54 11.93 -2.10
CA MET A 27 15.92 13.21 -2.47
C MET A 27 16.58 14.41 -1.78
N PHE A 28 16.98 14.29 -0.52
CA PHE A 28 17.55 15.41 0.24
C PHE A 28 19.07 15.52 0.15
N THR A 29 19.77 14.46 -0.24
CA THR A 29 21.23 14.45 -0.42
C THR A 29 21.66 14.83 -1.83
N THR A 30 20.81 14.61 -2.82
CA THR A 30 21.07 15.05 -4.19
C THR A 30 20.76 16.56 -4.36
N GLU A 31 21.56 17.26 -5.16
CA GLU A 31 21.33 18.67 -5.53
C GLU A 31 20.16 18.82 -6.52
N MET A 32 19.00 18.25 -6.18
CA MET A 32 17.78 18.40 -6.95
C MET A 32 17.07 19.71 -6.59
N LYS A 33 16.14 20.15 -7.45
CA LYS A 33 15.35 21.39 -7.27
C LYS A 33 14.66 21.46 -5.90
N GLU A 34 14.29 20.31 -5.34
CA GLU A 34 13.62 20.18 -4.04
C GLU A 34 14.53 20.61 -2.88
N THR A 35 15.81 20.23 -2.91
CA THR A 35 16.82 20.63 -1.93
C THR A 35 17.07 22.14 -1.96
N LEU A 36 17.07 22.74 -3.16
CA LEU A 36 17.25 24.19 -3.36
C LEU A 36 16.03 24.98 -2.90
N ASN A 37 14.82 24.51 -3.21
CA ASN A 37 13.58 25.22 -2.92
C ASN A 37 13.01 24.91 -1.52
N ARG A 38 13.66 24.03 -0.76
CA ARG A 38 13.26 23.58 0.59
C ARG A 38 11.83 23.04 0.71
N HIS A 39 11.25 22.60 -0.40
CA HIS A 39 9.94 21.94 -0.43
C HIS A 39 9.86 20.84 -1.48
N VAL A 40 9.05 19.83 -1.20
CA VAL A 40 8.72 18.69 -2.07
C VAL A 40 7.22 18.68 -2.31
N TYR A 41 6.80 18.58 -3.56
CA TYR A 41 5.39 18.52 -3.92
C TYR A 41 4.95 17.07 -4.16
N ILE A 42 3.90 16.64 -3.46
CA ILE A 42 3.36 15.27 -3.44
C ILE A 42 1.86 15.35 -3.77
N PRO A 43 1.48 15.54 -5.05
CA PRO A 43 0.08 15.72 -5.44
C PRO A 43 -0.74 14.43 -5.41
N ASP A 44 -0.08 13.27 -5.45
CA ASP A 44 -0.71 11.96 -5.59
C ASP A 44 -1.04 11.28 -4.26
N VAL A 45 -0.82 11.98 -3.13
CA VAL A 45 -1.12 11.50 -1.79
C VAL A 45 -2.01 12.51 -1.08
N ASP A 46 -3.14 12.04 -0.55
CA ASP A 46 -4.06 12.87 0.22
C ASP A 46 -3.44 13.31 1.56
N ASN A 47 -4.00 14.38 2.13
CA ASN A 47 -3.46 14.98 3.35
C ASN A 47 -3.44 14.03 4.55
N ASP A 48 -4.44 13.14 4.67
CA ASP A 48 -4.53 12.24 5.81
C ASP A 48 -3.49 11.13 5.70
N THR A 49 -3.36 10.50 4.53
CA THR A 49 -2.33 9.50 4.28
C THR A 49 -0.92 10.07 4.48
N LEU A 50 -0.66 11.27 3.96
CA LEU A 50 0.65 11.92 4.14
C LEU A 50 0.92 12.25 5.62
N ARG A 51 -0.08 12.78 6.33
CA ARG A 51 0.02 13.07 7.77
C ARG A 51 0.32 11.82 8.58
N ARG A 52 -0.36 10.70 8.30
CA ARG A 52 -0.14 9.41 8.97
C ARG A 52 1.25 8.86 8.69
N MET A 53 1.72 8.93 7.44
CA MET A 53 3.09 8.55 7.08
C MET A 53 4.11 9.38 7.88
N ILE A 54 3.94 10.71 7.92
CA ILE A 54 4.84 11.59 8.67
C ILE A 54 4.79 11.24 10.17
N LEU A 55 3.60 11.11 10.76
CA LEU A 55 3.47 10.73 12.17
C LEU A 55 4.19 9.41 12.47
N TYR A 56 4.03 8.42 11.61
CA TYR A 56 4.71 7.13 11.73
C TYR A 56 6.23 7.28 11.70
N LEU A 57 6.78 8.07 10.78
CA LEU A 57 8.23 8.31 10.71
C LEU A 57 8.79 8.94 11.99
N TYR A 58 7.97 9.70 12.72
CA TYR A 58 8.40 10.32 13.98
C TYR A 58 8.20 9.42 15.21
N THR A 59 7.21 8.52 15.18
CA THR A 59 6.70 7.89 16.40
C THR A 59 6.64 6.37 16.35
N ASP A 60 6.78 5.75 15.18
CA ASP A 60 6.52 4.32 14.96
C ASP A 60 5.09 3.86 15.26
N HIS A 61 4.16 4.79 15.49
CA HIS A 61 2.77 4.50 15.84
C HIS A 61 1.80 4.74 14.68
N LEU A 62 0.79 3.87 14.60
CA LEU A 62 -0.36 3.96 13.71
C LEU A 62 -1.61 3.75 14.54
N GLU A 63 -2.61 4.61 14.37
CA GLU A 63 -3.87 4.55 15.12
C GLU A 63 -5.06 4.65 14.16
N GLY A 64 -6.15 3.97 14.49
CA GLY A 64 -7.41 4.04 13.72
C GLY A 64 -7.21 3.67 12.25
N LEU A 65 -6.51 2.56 11.98
CA LEU A 65 -6.43 2.02 10.62
C LEU A 65 -7.73 1.31 10.28
N GLU A 66 -8.20 1.60 9.06
CA GLU A 66 -9.27 0.91 8.37
C GLU A 66 -8.68 0.33 7.07
N TRP A 67 -9.42 -0.53 6.38
CA TRP A 67 -8.92 -1.17 5.16
C TRP A 67 -8.46 -0.12 4.12
N GLU A 68 -9.25 0.92 3.87
CA GLU A 68 -8.94 1.98 2.91
C GLU A 68 -7.67 2.74 3.29
N SER A 69 -7.59 3.23 4.54
CA SER A 69 -6.42 4.00 5.00
C SER A 69 -5.16 3.13 5.08
N ALA A 70 -5.28 1.86 5.46
CA ALA A 70 -4.15 0.93 5.43
C ALA A 70 -3.67 0.64 4.00
N SER A 71 -4.58 0.53 3.03
CA SER A 71 -4.23 0.28 1.62
C SER A 71 -3.48 1.45 0.99
N LEU A 72 -3.92 2.68 1.25
CA LEU A 72 -3.26 3.90 0.79
C LEU A 72 -1.90 4.07 1.47
N LEU A 73 -1.84 3.89 2.79
CA LEU A 73 -0.60 4.00 3.55
C LEU A 73 0.41 2.93 3.16
N TYR A 74 -0.05 1.71 2.84
CA TYR A 74 0.78 0.64 2.28
C TYR A 74 1.42 1.06 0.95
N ALA A 75 0.63 1.60 0.02
CA ALA A 75 1.13 2.04 -1.28
C ALA A 75 2.14 3.18 -1.17
N VAL A 76 1.87 4.16 -0.30
CA VAL A 76 2.77 5.27 -0.03
C VAL A 76 4.05 4.80 0.66
N ALA A 77 3.94 3.86 1.61
CA ALA A 77 5.11 3.29 2.27
C ALA A 77 6.04 2.57 1.28
N ASP A 78 5.49 1.85 0.30
CA ASP A 78 6.27 1.25 -0.76
C ASP A 78 6.93 2.30 -1.67
N LYS A 79 6.16 3.31 -2.10
CA LYS A 79 6.66 4.42 -2.93
C LYS A 79 7.86 5.15 -2.31
N TYR A 80 7.85 5.35 -0.99
CA TYR A 80 8.92 6.03 -0.26
C TYR A 80 9.91 5.05 0.41
N SER A 81 9.86 3.75 0.07
CA SER A 81 10.77 2.72 0.62
C SER A 81 10.82 2.70 2.16
N ILE A 82 9.67 2.88 2.81
CA ILE A 82 9.50 2.81 4.27
C ILE A 82 9.10 1.38 4.63
N HIS A 83 10.06 0.46 4.59
CA HIS A 83 9.80 -0.99 4.73
C HIS A 83 9.04 -1.37 6.01
N SER A 84 9.35 -0.74 7.14
CA SER A 84 8.68 -1.04 8.42
C SER A 84 7.21 -0.65 8.41
N LEU A 85 6.86 0.47 7.75
CA LEU A 85 5.48 0.91 7.57
C LEU A 85 4.73 -0.03 6.62
N LYS A 86 5.33 -0.35 5.47
CA LYS A 86 4.76 -1.30 4.50
C LYS A 86 4.42 -2.63 5.17
N LYS A 87 5.34 -3.16 5.98
CA LYS A 87 5.14 -4.39 6.74
C LYS A 87 3.97 -4.29 7.72
N LYS A 88 3.89 -3.24 8.53
CA LYS A 88 2.76 -3.04 9.46
C LYS A 88 1.42 -2.94 8.73
N CYS A 89 1.36 -2.22 7.62
CA CYS A 89 0.14 -2.15 6.82
C CYS A 89 -0.20 -3.52 6.20
N SER A 90 0.79 -4.28 5.70
CA SER A 90 0.59 -5.64 5.17
C SER A 90 0.00 -6.59 6.23
N GLU A 91 0.55 -6.55 7.46
CA GLU A 91 0.04 -7.33 8.59
C GLU A 91 -1.41 -6.94 8.96
N PHE A 92 -1.73 -5.64 8.93
CA PHE A 92 -3.11 -5.19 9.15
C PHE A 92 -4.05 -5.68 8.05
N LEU A 93 -3.67 -5.50 6.79
CA LEU A 93 -4.46 -5.91 5.62
C LEU A 93 -4.75 -7.42 5.65
N ARG A 94 -3.78 -8.23 6.05
CA ARG A 94 -3.93 -9.68 6.22
C ARG A 94 -5.04 -10.06 7.20
N ASN A 95 -5.21 -9.28 8.27
CA ASN A 95 -6.25 -9.50 9.27
C ASN A 95 -7.59 -8.85 8.89
N ALA A 96 -7.62 -8.03 7.83
CA ALA A 96 -8.78 -7.27 7.39
C ALA A 96 -9.43 -7.85 6.13
N PHE A 97 -9.08 -9.08 5.71
CA PHE A 97 -9.70 -9.71 4.54
C PHE A 97 -11.21 -9.84 4.71
N SER A 98 -11.93 -9.53 3.64
CA SER A 98 -13.37 -9.70 3.51
C SER A 98 -13.74 -9.97 2.06
N PHE A 99 -14.97 -10.42 1.81
CA PHE A 99 -15.44 -10.68 0.44
C PHE A 99 -15.42 -9.42 -0.43
N SER A 100 -15.68 -8.24 0.17
CA SER A 100 -15.72 -6.97 -0.57
C SER A 100 -14.33 -6.38 -0.88
N ASN A 101 -13.29 -6.75 -0.12
CA ASN A 101 -11.94 -6.18 -0.31
C ASN A 101 -10.88 -7.16 -0.83
N ALA A 102 -11.15 -8.47 -0.86
CA ALA A 102 -10.17 -9.49 -1.25
C ALA A 102 -9.59 -9.24 -2.65
N CYS A 103 -10.41 -8.88 -3.64
CA CYS A 103 -9.95 -8.53 -4.99
C CYS A 103 -9.01 -7.32 -4.99
N ASN A 104 -9.34 -6.29 -4.21
CA ASN A 104 -8.55 -5.07 -4.13
C ASN A 104 -7.21 -5.33 -3.43
N ILE A 105 -7.21 -6.12 -2.37
CA ILE A 105 -5.98 -6.52 -1.67
C ILE A 105 -5.11 -7.39 -2.58
N LEU A 106 -5.70 -8.34 -3.33
CA LEU A 106 -4.97 -9.16 -4.29
C LEU A 106 -4.30 -8.31 -5.37
N LYS A 107 -5.00 -7.31 -5.91
CA LYS A 107 -4.44 -6.34 -6.83
C LYS A 107 -3.27 -5.59 -6.19
N LEU A 108 -3.49 -5.03 -5.00
CA LEU A 108 -2.52 -4.21 -4.28
C LEU A 108 -1.23 -5.00 -3.99
N ALA A 109 -1.35 -6.20 -3.43
CA ALA A 109 -0.22 -7.07 -3.12
C ALA A 109 0.63 -7.37 -4.36
N ASN A 110 -0.02 -7.69 -5.48
CA ASN A 110 0.67 -7.94 -6.74
C ASN A 110 1.32 -6.70 -7.34
N SER A 111 0.64 -5.54 -7.30
CA SER A 111 1.19 -4.28 -7.82
C SER A 111 2.46 -3.84 -7.07
N HIS A 112 2.57 -4.21 -5.79
CA HIS A 112 3.70 -3.86 -4.92
C HIS A 112 4.65 -5.03 -4.64
N GLY A 113 4.53 -6.14 -5.38
CA GLY A 113 5.42 -7.30 -5.29
C GLY A 113 5.45 -7.99 -3.91
N ASP A 114 4.40 -7.86 -3.10
CA ASP A 114 4.28 -8.54 -1.81
C ASP A 114 3.66 -9.92 -2.02
N GLU A 115 4.54 -10.89 -2.32
CA GLU A 115 4.15 -12.26 -2.62
C GLU A 115 3.55 -12.98 -1.40
N ASP A 116 3.94 -12.61 -0.17
CA ASP A 116 3.37 -13.18 1.05
C ASP A 116 1.91 -12.74 1.21
N LEU A 117 1.63 -11.44 1.14
CA LEU A 117 0.26 -10.92 1.20
C LEU A 117 -0.60 -11.44 0.04
N LYS A 118 0.00 -11.52 -1.17
CA LYS A 118 -0.66 -12.09 -2.36
C LYS A 118 -1.05 -13.55 -2.14
N GLN A 119 -0.16 -14.36 -1.59
CA GLN A 119 -0.44 -15.76 -1.32
C GLN A 119 -1.52 -15.92 -0.23
N ASP A 120 -1.49 -15.10 0.80
CA ASP A 120 -2.49 -15.14 1.88
C ASP A 120 -3.88 -14.76 1.40
N VAL A 121 -4.02 -13.68 0.62
CA VAL A 121 -5.33 -13.28 0.09
C VAL A 121 -5.83 -14.27 -0.96
N GLN A 122 -4.93 -14.89 -1.75
CA GLN A 122 -5.33 -16.01 -2.62
C GLN A 122 -5.86 -17.18 -1.79
N ASN A 123 -5.18 -17.57 -0.71
CA ASN A 123 -5.66 -18.64 0.16
C ASN A 123 -7.03 -18.33 0.76
N TYR A 124 -7.27 -17.07 1.15
CA TYR A 124 -8.57 -16.60 1.61
C TYR A 124 -9.65 -16.74 0.52
N ILE A 125 -9.38 -16.28 -0.71
CA ILE A 125 -10.31 -16.41 -1.84
C ILE A 125 -10.61 -17.88 -2.13
N LEU A 126 -9.58 -18.74 -2.14
CA LEU A 126 -9.74 -20.18 -2.38
C LEU A 126 -10.54 -20.88 -1.28
N ALA A 127 -10.52 -20.38 -0.05
CA ALA A 127 -11.28 -20.93 1.07
C ALA A 127 -12.76 -20.50 1.07
N ASN A 128 -13.09 -19.43 0.36
CA ASN A 128 -14.43 -18.85 0.25
C ASN A 128 -14.80 -18.65 -1.21
N ASP A 129 -14.48 -19.63 -2.05
CA ASP A 129 -14.58 -19.52 -3.51
C ASP A 129 -16.02 -19.33 -3.98
N GLU A 130 -16.98 -19.99 -3.34
CA GLU A 130 -18.40 -19.81 -3.64
C GLU A 130 -18.88 -18.36 -3.43
N ASP A 131 -18.39 -17.69 -2.37
CA ASP A 131 -18.78 -16.34 -1.97
C ASP A 131 -18.01 -15.23 -2.69
N VAL A 132 -16.83 -15.54 -3.25
CA VAL A 132 -15.98 -14.55 -3.93
C VAL A 132 -16.04 -14.70 -5.44
N ILE A 133 -15.87 -15.91 -5.98
CA ILE A 133 -15.68 -16.13 -7.43
C ILE A 133 -16.97 -15.96 -8.22
N ASN A 134 -18.12 -16.22 -7.60
CA ASN A 134 -19.44 -16.06 -8.22
C ASN A 134 -19.98 -14.61 -8.17
N THR A 135 -19.15 -13.65 -7.76
CA THR A 135 -19.56 -12.24 -7.62
C THR A 135 -19.26 -11.42 -8.86
N SER A 136 -20.02 -10.35 -9.07
CA SER A 136 -19.77 -9.38 -10.14
C SER A 136 -18.40 -8.69 -9.98
N GLU A 137 -17.94 -8.57 -8.74
CA GLU A 137 -16.67 -7.99 -8.35
C GLU A 137 -15.51 -8.86 -8.84
N TRP A 138 -15.63 -10.19 -8.72
CA TRP A 138 -14.65 -11.10 -9.29
C TRP A 138 -14.68 -11.11 -10.83
N GLU A 139 -15.87 -11.10 -11.44
CA GLU A 139 -15.98 -10.98 -12.90
C GLU A 139 -15.29 -9.71 -13.43
N HIS A 140 -15.53 -8.58 -12.79
CA HIS A 140 -14.84 -7.32 -13.11
C HIS A 140 -13.34 -7.41 -12.86
N PHE A 141 -12.92 -8.07 -11.77
CA PHE A 141 -11.51 -8.31 -11.46
C PHE A 141 -10.82 -9.15 -12.54
N MET A 142 -11.48 -10.17 -13.08
CA MET A 142 -10.95 -10.97 -14.20
C MET A 142 -10.72 -10.12 -15.45
N TYR A 143 -11.62 -9.20 -15.75
CA TYR A 143 -11.48 -8.31 -16.91
C TYR A 143 -10.32 -7.31 -16.73
N THR A 144 -10.22 -6.72 -15.54
CA THR A 144 -9.23 -5.66 -15.25
C THR A 144 -7.84 -6.18 -14.88
N ASN A 145 -7.75 -7.41 -14.35
CA ASN A 145 -6.51 -8.03 -13.88
C ASN A 145 -6.41 -9.51 -14.32
N PRO A 146 -6.46 -9.81 -15.63
CA PRO A 146 -6.64 -11.18 -16.14
C PRO A 146 -5.51 -12.14 -15.76
N LYS A 147 -4.26 -11.65 -15.66
CA LYS A 147 -3.10 -12.50 -15.34
C LYS A 147 -3.19 -13.07 -13.93
N ILE A 148 -3.46 -12.22 -12.94
CA ILE A 148 -3.54 -12.65 -11.54
C ILE A 148 -4.83 -13.39 -11.24
N ALA A 149 -5.93 -13.04 -11.93
CA ALA A 149 -7.16 -13.81 -11.88
C ALA A 149 -6.93 -15.24 -12.40
N ALA A 150 -6.32 -15.40 -13.57
CA ALA A 150 -5.98 -16.71 -14.14
C ALA A 150 -5.05 -17.51 -13.21
N GLU A 151 -4.06 -16.85 -12.59
CA GLU A 151 -3.16 -17.49 -11.62
C GLU A 151 -3.93 -18.01 -10.39
N THR A 152 -4.89 -17.23 -9.89
CA THR A 152 -5.73 -17.59 -8.74
C THR A 152 -6.68 -18.73 -9.10
N MET A 153 -7.35 -18.67 -10.26
CA MET A 153 -8.21 -19.74 -10.77
C MET A 153 -7.43 -21.04 -11.00
N HIS A 154 -6.19 -20.97 -11.47
CA HIS A 154 -5.32 -22.15 -11.62
C HIS A 154 -4.98 -22.78 -10.27
N LYS A 155 -4.75 -21.97 -9.22
CA LYS A 155 -4.58 -22.47 -7.85
C LYS A 155 -5.86 -23.15 -7.34
N LEU A 156 -7.04 -22.60 -7.63
CA LEU A 156 -8.32 -23.22 -7.27
C LEU A 156 -8.51 -24.59 -7.93
N TYR A 157 -8.31 -24.67 -9.24
CA TYR A 157 -8.43 -25.92 -9.98
C TYR A 157 -7.50 -27.01 -9.44
N LYS A 158 -6.30 -26.63 -8.98
CA LYS A 158 -5.36 -27.57 -8.33
C LYS A 158 -5.79 -27.99 -6.93
N LYS A 159 -6.46 -27.12 -6.16
CA LYS A 159 -6.98 -27.41 -4.82
C LYS A 159 -8.14 -28.41 -4.86
N SER A 160 -8.98 -28.35 -5.91
CA SER A 160 -10.16 -29.22 -6.06
C SER A 160 -9.84 -30.62 -6.61
N LYS A 161 -8.57 -30.99 -6.76
CA LYS A 161 -8.10 -32.34 -7.12
C LYS A 161 -7.53 -33.04 -5.90
#